data_AF-A0A953W727-F1
#
_entry.id   AF-A0A953W727-F1
#
_cell.length_a   1.000
_cell.length_b   1.000
_cell.length_c   1.000
_cell.angle_alpha   90.00
_cell.angle_beta   90.00
_cell.angle_gamma   90.00
#
_symmetry.space_group_name_H-M   'P 1'
#
loop_
_entity.id
_entity.type
_entity.pdbx_description
1 polymer ?
#
loop_
_entity_poly.entity_id
_entity_poly.type
_entity_poly.pdbx_seq_one_letter_code
_entity_poly.pdbx_strand_id
1 'polypeptide(L)'
;MNLAAQLPVIPIIVPLVAAPLTILMPSGRLPYYWASAVTWVVFAACAALLHTVAADGVISYHLGDWAPPIGIEYRVDLANALVLTLVSGIAAMVMPFSYASISTEIDSRQINLFYAAMLICMVGLLGVTITGDAFNVFVFLEISSLSTYALVALGARIDRRALTAAFNYLVMGTIGATFFV
;
A
#
# COMPACT_ATOMS: atom_id res chain seq x y z
N MET A 1 -22.53 5.98 -13.79
CA MET A 1 -21.08 5.69 -13.66
C MET A 1 -20.95 4.20 -13.37
N ASN A 2 -20.29 3.44 -14.26
CA ASN A 2 -20.19 1.98 -14.12
C ASN A 2 -19.04 1.66 -13.15
N LEU A 3 -19.27 0.80 -12.16
CA LEU A 3 -18.25 0.46 -11.14
C LEU A 3 -16.98 -0.11 -11.78
N ALA A 4 -17.13 -0.84 -12.90
CA ALA A 4 -16.03 -1.36 -13.69
C ALA A 4 -15.08 -0.27 -14.23
N ALA A 5 -15.59 0.93 -14.54
CA ALA A 5 -14.75 2.03 -15.03
C ALA A 5 -13.87 2.65 -13.93
N GLN A 6 -14.21 2.43 -12.65
CA GLN A 6 -13.47 2.96 -11.50
C GLN A 6 -12.47 1.93 -10.95
N LEU A 7 -12.37 0.75 -11.56
CA LEU A 7 -11.57 -0.36 -11.06
C LEU A 7 -10.08 0.02 -10.79
N PRO A 8 -9.39 0.84 -11.63
CA PRO A 8 -8.00 1.21 -11.39
C PRO A 8 -7.75 2.02 -10.11
N VAL A 9 -8.77 2.72 -9.60
CA VAL A 9 -8.62 3.58 -8.41
C VAL A 9 -8.78 2.80 -7.10
N ILE A 10 -9.49 1.66 -7.15
CA ILE A 10 -9.85 0.85 -5.98
C ILE A 10 -8.62 0.36 -5.20
N PRO A 11 -7.56 -0.18 -5.85
CA PRO A 11 -6.38 -0.68 -5.14
C PRO A 11 -5.65 0.38 -4.31
N ILE A 12 -5.83 1.66 -4.64
CA ILE A 12 -5.19 2.78 -3.95
C ILE A 12 -6.13 3.37 -2.89
N ILE A 13 -7.35 3.75 -3.29
CA ILE A 13 -8.28 4.46 -2.40
C ILE A 13 -8.75 3.59 -1.23
N VAL A 14 -9.05 2.32 -1.48
CA VAL A 14 -9.60 1.44 -0.43
C VAL A 14 -8.63 1.30 0.75
N PRO A 15 -7.36 0.89 0.58
CA PRO A 15 -6.42 0.78 1.69
C PRO A 15 -6.03 2.16 2.25
N LEU A 16 -5.98 3.21 1.42
CA LEU A 16 -5.68 4.58 1.87
C LEU A 16 -6.73 5.11 2.84
N VAL A 17 -8.02 4.88 2.58
CA VAL A 17 -9.13 5.26 3.48
C VAL A 17 -9.23 4.29 4.66
N ALA A 18 -8.97 3.01 4.44
CA ALA A 18 -9.03 2.00 5.50
C ALA A 18 -7.96 2.21 6.59
N ALA A 19 -6.78 2.72 6.25
CA ALA A 19 -5.69 2.95 7.19
C ALA A 19 -6.04 3.91 8.35
N PRO A 20 -6.51 5.16 8.14
CA PRO A 20 -6.91 6.03 9.24
C PRO A 20 -8.10 5.48 10.02
N LEU A 21 -9.04 4.78 9.37
CA LEU A 21 -10.12 4.08 10.08
C LEU A 21 -9.57 3.00 11.01
N THR A 22 -8.51 2.29 10.60
CA THR A 22 -7.83 1.29 11.43
C THR A 22 -7.23 1.92 12.69
N ILE A 23 -6.67 3.13 12.60
CA ILE A 23 -6.10 3.85 13.76
C ILE A 23 -7.19 4.17 14.79
N LEU A 24 -8.38 4.55 14.34
CA LEU A 24 -9.52 4.89 15.22
C LEU A 24 -10.15 3.67 15.90
N MET A 25 -9.83 2.46 15.46
CA MET A 25 -10.35 1.23 16.06
C MET A 25 -9.66 0.92 17.40
N PRO A 26 -10.37 0.31 18.36
CA PRO A 26 -9.76 -0.18 19.58
C PRO A 26 -8.70 -1.24 19.27
N SER A 27 -7.58 -1.17 19.99
CA SER A 27 -6.53 -2.18 19.94
C SER A 27 -7.08 -3.58 20.23
N GLY A 28 -6.74 -4.56 19.40
CA GLY A 28 -7.20 -5.94 19.55
C GLY A 28 -7.33 -6.65 18.21
N ARG A 29 -8.34 -7.53 18.09
CA ARG A 29 -8.58 -8.32 16.86
C ARG A 29 -9.30 -7.55 15.76
N LEU A 30 -9.99 -6.45 16.08
CA LEU A 30 -10.77 -5.70 15.11
C LEU A 30 -9.90 -5.06 14.00
N PRO A 31 -8.80 -4.35 14.31
CA PRO A 31 -7.84 -3.87 13.30
C PRO A 31 -7.30 -4.98 12.40
N TYR A 32 -7.04 -6.16 12.97
CA TYR A 32 -6.56 -7.33 12.24
C TYR A 32 -7.58 -7.82 11.21
N TYR A 33 -8.82 -8.07 11.63
CA TYR A 33 -9.86 -8.55 10.71
C TYR A 33 -10.18 -7.51 9.63
N TRP A 34 -10.21 -6.23 10.01
CA TRP A 34 -10.41 -5.13 9.08
C TRP A 34 -9.31 -5.05 8.01
N ALA A 35 -8.04 -4.98 8.42
CA ALA A 35 -6.91 -4.93 7.50
C ALA A 35 -6.83 -6.19 6.62
N SER A 36 -7.10 -7.37 7.19
CA SER A 36 -7.17 -8.62 6.43
C SER A 36 -8.26 -8.56 5.35
N ALA A 37 -9.48 -8.14 5.69
CA ALA A 37 -10.56 -8.00 4.71
C ALA A 37 -10.20 -7.01 3.60
N VAL A 38 -9.61 -5.86 3.97
CA VAL A 38 -9.18 -4.83 3.02
C VAL A 38 -8.12 -5.37 2.04
N THR A 39 -7.09 -6.07 2.52
CA THR A 39 -6.05 -6.64 1.64
C THR A 39 -6.61 -7.64 0.63
N TRP A 40 -7.58 -8.47 1.03
CA TRP A 40 -8.27 -9.40 0.12
C TRP A 40 -9.16 -8.69 -0.90
N VAL A 41 -9.87 -7.63 -0.51
CA VAL A 41 -10.65 -6.79 -1.44
C VAL A 41 -9.74 -6.15 -2.49
N VAL A 42 -8.58 -5.64 -2.06
CA VAL A 42 -7.59 -5.04 -2.97
C VAL A 42 -7.01 -6.10 -3.91
N PHE A 43 -6.66 -7.30 -3.40
CA PHE A 43 -6.20 -8.39 -4.24
C PHE A 43 -7.24 -8.79 -5.31
N ALA A 44 -8.51 -8.91 -4.93
CA ALA A 44 -9.58 -9.19 -5.88
C ALA A 44 -9.71 -8.08 -6.95
N ALA A 45 -9.57 -6.81 -6.57
CA ALA A 45 -9.56 -5.69 -7.52
C ALA A 45 -8.37 -5.76 -8.49
N CYS A 46 -7.17 -6.06 -7.99
CA CYS A 46 -5.97 -6.23 -8.84
C CYS A 46 -6.11 -7.43 -9.80
N ALA A 47 -6.65 -8.56 -9.33
CA ALA A 47 -6.89 -9.73 -10.16
C ALA A 47 -7.95 -9.44 -11.25
N ALA A 48 -8.99 -8.67 -10.92
CA ALA A 48 -9.97 -8.19 -11.89
C ALA A 48 -9.31 -7.26 -12.92
N LEU A 49 -8.44 -6.32 -12.49
CA LEU A 49 -7.67 -5.46 -13.39
C LEU A 49 -6.85 -6.27 -14.38
N LEU A 50 -6.11 -7.27 -13.89
CA LEU A 50 -5.31 -8.17 -14.73
C LEU A 50 -6.17 -8.88 -15.78
N HIS A 51 -7.34 -9.38 -15.39
CA HIS A 51 -8.27 -9.99 -16.34
C HIS A 51 -8.74 -8.99 -17.41
N THR A 52 -9.16 -7.79 -17.04
CA THR A 52 -9.57 -6.75 -18.01
C THR A 52 -8.44 -6.34 -18.94
N VAL A 53 -7.23 -6.11 -18.42
CA VAL A 53 -6.09 -5.68 -19.25
C VAL A 53 -5.65 -6.79 -20.21
N ALA A 54 -5.75 -8.05 -19.79
CA ALA A 54 -5.46 -9.19 -20.66
C ALA A 54 -6.49 -9.35 -21.80
N ALA A 55 -7.74 -8.93 -21.60
CA ALA A 55 -8.80 -9.02 -22.60
C ALA A 55 -8.91 -7.79 -23.50
N ASP A 56 -8.89 -6.59 -22.91
CA ASP A 56 -9.23 -5.32 -23.57
C ASP A 56 -8.00 -4.44 -23.88
N GLY A 57 -6.83 -4.81 -23.37
CA GLY A 57 -5.58 -4.06 -23.53
C GLY A 57 -5.34 -3.00 -22.44
N VAL A 58 -4.48 -2.03 -22.73
CA VAL A 58 -4.03 -1.04 -21.74
C VAL A 58 -5.19 -0.16 -21.27
N ILE A 59 -5.32 -0.01 -19.96
CA ILE A 59 -6.31 0.89 -19.34
C ILE A 59 -5.64 2.22 -19.01
N SER A 60 -6.22 3.32 -19.47
CA SER A 60 -5.85 4.68 -19.09
C SER A 60 -6.99 5.29 -18.26
N TYR A 61 -6.68 5.70 -17.04
CA TYR A 61 -7.64 6.23 -16.09
C TYR A 61 -7.21 7.62 -15.62
N HIS A 62 -8.02 8.64 -15.95
CA HIS A 62 -7.73 10.03 -15.60
C HIS A 62 -8.41 10.40 -14.28
N LEU A 63 -7.61 10.85 -13.31
CA LEU A 63 -8.13 11.30 -12.03
C LEU A 63 -8.79 12.68 -12.19
N GLY A 64 -10.08 12.76 -11.86
CA GLY A 64 -10.82 14.02 -11.85
C GLY A 64 -11.13 14.60 -13.25
N ASP A 65 -11.10 13.77 -14.29
CA ASP A 65 -11.38 14.15 -15.70
C ASP A 65 -10.44 15.24 -16.27
N TRP A 66 -9.27 15.45 -15.63
CA TRP A 66 -8.22 16.29 -16.18
C TRP A 66 -7.33 15.46 -17.12
N ALA A 67 -7.22 15.88 -18.38
CA ALA A 67 -6.35 15.21 -19.34
C ALA A 67 -4.85 15.45 -19.01
N PRO A 68 -3.96 14.48 -19.28
CA PRO A 68 -2.52 14.68 -19.27
C PRO A 68 -2.13 15.81 -20.24
N PRO A 69 -1.08 16.61 -19.94
CA PRO A 69 -0.07 16.43 -18.89
C PRO A 69 -0.40 17.09 -17.53
N ILE A 70 -1.54 17.77 -17.41
CA ILE A 70 -1.89 18.53 -16.18
C ILE A 70 -2.58 17.61 -15.15
N GLY A 71 -3.35 16.61 -15.62
CA GLY A 71 -4.02 15.63 -14.78
C GLY A 71 -3.18 14.41 -14.42
N ILE A 72 -3.58 13.71 -13.35
CA ILE A 72 -2.99 12.44 -12.93
C ILE A 72 -3.58 11.31 -13.77
N GLU A 73 -2.72 10.49 -14.38
CA GLU A 73 -3.12 9.30 -15.13
C GLU A 73 -2.65 8.03 -14.40
N TYR A 74 -3.55 7.08 -14.20
CA TYR A 74 -3.21 5.70 -13.89
C TYR A 74 -3.23 4.90 -15.18
N ARG A 75 -2.06 4.38 -15.55
CA ARG A 75 -1.86 3.65 -16.81
C ARG A 75 -1.52 2.20 -16.49
N VAL A 76 -2.46 1.31 -16.74
CA VAL A 76 -2.35 -0.11 -16.40
C VAL A 76 -2.16 -0.93 -17.66
N ASP A 77 -0.93 -1.36 -17.89
CA ASP A 77 -0.62 -2.38 -18.88
C ASP A 77 -0.51 -3.77 -18.24
N LEU A 78 -0.20 -4.79 -19.05
CA LEU A 78 -0.13 -6.16 -18.57
C LEU A 78 1.00 -6.36 -17.53
N ALA A 79 2.12 -5.66 -17.68
CA ALA A 79 3.24 -5.74 -16.75
C ALA A 79 2.86 -5.14 -15.39
N ASN A 80 2.25 -3.95 -15.39
CA ASN A 80 1.75 -3.27 -14.21
C ASN A 80 0.69 -4.13 -13.51
N ALA A 81 -0.25 -4.70 -14.26
CA ALA A 81 -1.30 -5.55 -13.69
C ALA A 81 -0.76 -6.83 -13.04
N LEU A 82 0.28 -7.44 -13.60
CA LEU A 82 0.97 -8.59 -13.00
C LEU A 82 1.65 -8.21 -11.68
N VAL A 83 2.39 -7.09 -11.66
CA VAL A 83 3.07 -6.60 -10.45
C VAL A 83 2.05 -6.21 -9.37
N LEU A 84 0.96 -5.52 -9.74
CA LEU A 84 -0.14 -5.19 -8.83
C LEU A 84 -0.75 -6.44 -8.19
N THR A 85 -1.01 -7.48 -9.00
CA THR A 85 -1.57 -8.75 -8.51
C THR A 85 -0.59 -9.49 -7.60
N LEU A 86 0.70 -9.48 -7.94
CA LEU A 86 1.74 -10.10 -7.12
C LEU A 86 1.88 -9.41 -5.76
N VAL A 87 2.05 -8.09 -5.75
CA VAL A 87 2.21 -7.29 -4.52
C VAL A 87 0.97 -7.40 -3.64
N SER A 88 -0.22 -7.23 -4.21
CA SER A 88 -1.48 -7.34 -3.45
C SER A 88 -1.73 -8.76 -2.94
N GLY A 89 -1.37 -9.79 -3.71
CA GLY A 89 -1.48 -11.19 -3.30
C GLY A 89 -0.54 -11.54 -2.15
N ILE A 90 0.71 -11.06 -2.19
CA ILE A 90 1.65 -11.20 -1.06
C ILE A 90 1.09 -10.52 0.19
N ALA A 91 0.59 -9.28 0.07
CA ALA A 91 -0.01 -8.58 1.21
C ALA A 91 -1.23 -9.33 1.77
N ALA A 92 -2.13 -9.82 0.92
CA ALA A 92 -3.32 -10.59 1.32
C ALA A 92 -2.97 -11.91 2.00
N MET A 93 -1.87 -12.56 1.60
CA MET A 93 -1.37 -13.77 2.27
C MET A 93 -0.68 -13.45 3.59
N VAL A 94 0.20 -12.45 3.64
CA VAL A 94 0.96 -12.08 4.86
C VAL A 94 0.03 -11.58 5.97
N MET A 95 -1.05 -10.87 5.61
CA MET A 95 -1.88 -10.18 6.60
C MET A 95 -2.55 -11.15 7.61
N PRO A 96 -3.18 -12.26 7.22
CA PRO A 96 -3.65 -13.31 8.14
C PRO A 96 -2.56 -13.91 9.04
N PHE A 97 -1.38 -14.20 8.49
CA PHE A 97 -0.28 -14.82 9.25
C PHE A 97 0.38 -13.85 10.24
N SER A 98 0.24 -12.54 10.03
CA SER A 98 0.83 -11.52 10.92
C SER A 98 0.27 -11.57 12.35
N TYR A 99 -0.98 -12.01 12.55
CA TYR A 99 -1.66 -11.89 13.85
C TYR A 99 -0.89 -12.54 15.00
N ALA A 100 -0.41 -13.77 14.80
CA ALA A 100 0.29 -14.52 15.84
C ALA A 100 1.61 -13.85 16.24
N SER A 101 2.41 -13.44 15.25
CA SER A 101 3.68 -12.73 15.45
C SER A 101 3.43 -11.38 16.13
N ILE A 102 2.59 -10.52 15.56
CA ILE A 102 2.38 -9.15 16.02
C ILE A 102 1.81 -9.08 17.45
N SER A 103 0.95 -10.03 17.82
CA SER A 103 0.41 -10.11 19.18
C SER A 103 1.48 -10.35 20.25
N THR A 104 2.62 -10.93 19.86
CA THR A 104 3.75 -11.22 20.76
C THR A 104 4.81 -10.12 20.68
N GLU A 105 5.07 -9.61 19.48
CA GLU A 105 6.21 -8.73 19.20
C GLU A 105 5.95 -7.25 19.48
N ILE A 106 4.71 -6.78 19.30
CA ILE A 106 4.35 -5.36 19.41
C ILE A 106 3.55 -5.11 20.69
N ASP A 107 3.65 -3.91 21.27
CA ASP A 107 2.78 -3.51 22.37
C ASP A 107 1.31 -3.54 21.92
N SER A 108 0.42 -4.11 22.73
CA SER A 108 -1.01 -4.18 22.41
C SER A 108 -1.61 -2.83 22.05
N ARG A 109 -1.11 -1.73 22.63
CA ARG A 109 -1.58 -0.35 22.35
C ARG A 109 -1.22 0.15 20.94
N GLN A 110 -0.28 -0.50 20.26
CA GLN A 110 0.24 -0.10 18.95
C GLN A 110 -0.19 -1.05 17.83
N ILE A 111 -0.97 -2.08 18.13
CA ILE A 111 -1.44 -3.07 17.13
C ILE A 111 -2.23 -2.39 16.00
N ASN A 112 -3.09 -1.43 16.32
CA ASN A 112 -3.84 -0.66 15.32
C ASN A 112 -2.91 0.16 14.41
N LEU A 113 -1.84 0.76 14.96
CA LEU A 113 -0.83 1.49 14.20
C LEU A 113 -0.06 0.58 13.24
N PHE A 114 0.26 -0.65 13.66
CA PHE A 114 0.89 -1.64 12.79
C PHE A 114 0.02 -1.94 11.56
N TYR A 115 -1.25 -2.30 11.77
CA TYR A 115 -2.16 -2.63 10.66
C TYR A 115 -2.42 -1.42 9.76
N ALA A 116 -2.53 -0.22 10.33
CA ALA A 116 -2.63 1.00 9.53
C ALA A 116 -1.37 1.23 8.67
N ALA A 117 -0.18 1.08 9.25
CA ALA A 117 1.08 1.23 8.52
C ALA A 117 1.26 0.17 7.43
N MET A 118 0.81 -1.07 7.66
CA MET A 118 0.77 -2.13 6.62
C MET A 118 -0.12 -1.73 5.44
N LEU A 119 -1.31 -1.17 5.70
CA LEU A 119 -2.21 -0.69 4.64
C LEU A 119 -1.62 0.49 3.88
N ILE A 120 -0.97 1.44 4.56
CA ILE A 120 -0.26 2.56 3.90
C ILE A 120 0.93 2.08 3.08
N CYS A 121 1.70 1.10 3.57
CA CYS A 121 2.78 0.47 2.81
C CYS A 121 2.26 -0.18 1.53
N MET A 122 1.13 -0.91 1.63
CA MET A 122 0.45 -1.48 0.46
C MET A 122 0.03 -0.39 -0.55
N VAL A 123 -0.50 0.75 -0.10
CA VAL A 123 -0.83 1.91 -0.96
C VAL A 123 0.40 2.39 -1.71
N GLY A 124 1.52 2.61 -1.01
CA GLY A 124 2.77 3.07 -1.62
C GLY A 124 3.27 2.10 -2.70
N LEU A 125 3.35 0.81 -2.38
CA LEU A 125 3.85 -0.20 -3.33
C LEU A 125 2.96 -0.34 -4.58
N LEU A 126 1.64 -0.34 -4.41
CA LEU A 126 0.71 -0.40 -5.53
C LEU A 126 0.72 0.88 -6.36
N GLY A 127 0.82 2.04 -5.69
CA GLY A 127 0.82 3.35 -6.32
C GLY A 127 2.02 3.57 -7.25
N VAL A 128 3.22 3.17 -6.83
CA VAL A 128 4.44 3.20 -7.68
C VAL A 128 4.24 2.40 -8.96
N THR A 129 3.47 1.32 -8.90
CA THR A 129 3.27 0.39 -10.03
C THR A 129 2.24 0.92 -11.05
N ILE A 130 1.22 1.66 -10.60
CA ILE A 130 0.05 2.00 -11.43
C ILE A 130 0.09 3.42 -12.02
N THR A 131 0.87 4.31 -11.42
CA THR A 131 0.86 5.74 -11.79
C THR A 131 1.66 6.01 -13.07
N GLY A 132 1.13 6.89 -13.93
CA GLY A 132 1.72 7.25 -15.22
C GLY A 132 2.66 8.45 -15.17
N ASP A 133 2.85 9.07 -14.01
CA ASP A 133 3.60 10.32 -13.84
C ASP A 133 4.70 10.21 -12.78
N ALA A 134 5.85 10.84 -13.05
CA ALA A 134 7.04 10.74 -12.20
C ALA A 134 6.85 11.37 -10.81
N PHE A 135 6.02 12.40 -10.69
CA PHE A 135 5.75 13.04 -9.40
C PHE A 135 4.99 12.10 -8.45
N ASN A 136 3.94 11.43 -8.92
CA ASN A 136 3.24 10.45 -8.10
C ASN A 136 4.09 9.21 -7.83
N VAL A 137 4.97 8.79 -8.76
CA VAL A 137 5.96 7.74 -8.45
C VAL A 137 6.77 8.14 -7.22
N PHE A 138 7.30 9.37 -7.18
CA PHE A 138 8.02 9.89 -6.02
C PHE A 138 7.16 9.89 -4.75
N VAL A 139 5.93 10.41 -4.83
CA VAL A 139 5.01 10.46 -3.67
C VAL A 139 4.73 9.04 -3.13
N PHE A 140 4.47 8.07 -4.00
CA PHE A 140 4.21 6.70 -3.57
C PHE A 140 5.47 5.98 -3.05
N LEU A 141 6.65 6.29 -3.59
CA LEU A 141 7.93 5.83 -3.04
C LEU A 141 8.12 6.34 -1.60
N GLU A 142 7.82 7.62 -1.34
CA GLU A 142 7.90 8.20 0.01
C GLU A 142 6.85 7.63 0.96
N ILE A 143 5.62 7.37 0.49
CA ILE A 143 4.59 6.72 1.28
C ILE A 143 5.04 5.29 1.68
N SER A 144 5.59 4.54 0.74
CA SER A 144 6.13 3.19 0.98
C SER A 144 7.32 3.20 1.93
N SER A 145 8.23 4.16 1.77
CA SER A 145 9.46 4.25 2.56
C SER A 145 9.15 4.61 4.01
N LEU A 146 8.39 5.70 4.25
CA LEU A 146 8.02 6.16 5.59
C LEU A 146 7.20 5.13 6.36
N SER A 147 6.26 4.45 5.69
CA SER A 147 5.50 3.37 6.32
C SER A 147 6.37 2.18 6.68
N THR A 148 7.33 1.80 5.82
CA THR A 148 8.30 0.75 6.12
C THR A 148 9.19 1.13 7.32
N TYR A 149 9.64 2.37 7.43
CA TYR A 149 10.45 2.82 8.57
C TYR A 149 9.66 2.77 9.87
N ALA A 150 8.38 3.17 9.84
CA ALA A 150 7.48 3.05 10.98
C ALA A 150 7.27 1.57 11.38
N LEU A 151 7.06 0.68 10.40
CA LEU A 151 6.90 -0.76 10.64
C LEU A 151 8.15 -1.37 11.28
N VAL A 152 9.35 -1.01 10.82
CA VAL A 152 10.61 -1.47 11.42
C VAL A 152 10.74 -0.94 12.85
N ALA A 153 10.45 0.35 13.08
CA ALA A 153 10.57 0.97 14.40
C ALA A 153 9.61 0.35 15.45
N LEU A 154 8.45 -0.17 15.04
CA LEU A 154 7.52 -0.85 15.94
C LEU A 154 8.09 -2.14 16.57
N GLY A 155 9.12 -2.74 15.96
CA GLY A 155 9.85 -3.88 16.52
C GLY A 155 10.73 -3.54 17.74
N ALA A 156 10.82 -2.27 18.13
CA ALA A 156 11.69 -1.79 19.21
C ALA A 156 11.39 -2.39 20.60
N ARG A 157 10.20 -2.98 20.77
CA ARG A 157 9.81 -3.68 22.00
C ARG A 157 10.65 -4.95 22.21
N ILE A 158 10.94 -5.70 21.15
CA ILE A 158 11.79 -6.90 21.22
C ILE A 158 13.27 -6.53 21.21
N ASP A 159 13.67 -5.71 20.22
CA ASP A 159 15.05 -5.30 20.06
C ASP A 159 15.12 -3.80 19.79
N ARG A 160 15.74 -3.06 20.71
CA ARG A 160 15.93 -1.62 20.58
C ARG A 160 16.75 -1.24 19.35
N ARG A 161 17.55 -2.16 18.80
CA ARG A 161 18.27 -1.95 17.52
C ARG A 161 17.33 -1.68 16.36
N ALA A 162 16.05 -2.06 16.44
CA ALA A 162 15.04 -1.73 15.45
C ALA A 162 14.91 -0.22 15.21
N LEU A 163 15.09 0.62 16.24
CA LEU A 163 15.07 2.08 16.09
C LEU A 163 16.27 2.58 15.28
N THR A 164 17.46 2.04 15.55
CA THR A 164 18.67 2.36 14.80
C THR A 164 18.58 1.86 13.35
N ALA A 165 18.01 0.67 13.14
CA ALA A 165 17.77 0.14 11.81
C ALA A 165 16.78 1.03 11.02
N ALA A 166 15.66 1.40 11.62
CA ALA A 166 14.68 2.32 11.01
C ALA A 166 15.32 3.67 10.66
N PHE A 167 16.17 4.22 11.54
CA PHE A 167 16.90 5.46 11.27
C PHE A 167 17.90 5.31 10.11
N ASN A 168 18.67 4.22 10.08
CA ASN A 168 19.61 3.96 8.98
C ASN A 168 18.87 3.81 7.64
N TYR A 169 17.73 3.11 7.64
CA TYR A 169 16.87 2.97 6.48
C TYR A 169 16.27 4.31 6.03
N LEU A 170 15.86 5.17 6.97
CA LEU A 170 15.41 6.53 6.68
C LEU A 170 16.51 7.34 6.00
N VAL A 171 17.73 7.36 6.54
CA VAL A 171 18.86 8.10 5.95
C VAL A 171 19.17 7.59 4.54
N MET A 172 19.26 6.27 4.34
CA MET A 172 19.48 5.67 3.02
C MET A 172 18.35 6.00 2.04
N GLY A 173 17.10 5.98 2.52
CA GLY A 173 15.93 6.36 1.75
C GLY A 173 15.95 7.81 1.31
N THR A 174 16.21 8.74 2.22
CA THR A 174 16.29 10.18 1.92
C THR A 174 17.39 10.48 0.91
N ILE A 175 18.54 9.80 1.00
CA ILE A 175 19.60 9.91 0.00
C ILE A 175 19.08 9.41 -1.36
N GLY A 176 18.46 8.23 -1.41
CA GLY A 176 17.88 7.68 -2.64
C GLY A 176 16.81 8.59 -3.26
N ALA A 177 15.93 9.15 -2.43
CA ALA A 177 14.90 10.10 -2.82
C ALA A 177 15.49 11.40 -3.40
N THR A 178 16.62 11.86 -2.85
CA THR A 178 17.34 13.03 -3.36
C THR A 178 17.95 12.79 -4.74
N PHE A 179 18.31 11.55 -5.08
CA PHE A 179 18.77 11.21 -6.44
C PHE A 179 17.62 11.01 -7.43
N PHE A 180 16.41 10.74 -6.95
CA PHE A 180 15.22 10.61 -7.79
C PHE A 180 14.71 11.98 -8.27
N VAL A 181 14.78 12.98 -7.39
CA VAL A 181 14.43 14.39 -7.67
C VAL A 181 15.53 15.08 -8.48
#